data_AF-A0A7K0RJ84-F1
#
_entry.id   AF-A0A7K0RJ84-F1
#
_cell.length_a   1.000
_cell.length_b   1.000
_cell.length_c   1.000
_cell.angle_alpha   90.00
_cell.angle_beta   90.00
_cell.angle_gamma   90.00
#
_symmetry.space_group_name_H-M   'P 1'
#
loop_
_entity.id
_entity.type
_entity.pdbx_description
1 polymer ?
#
loop_
_entity_poly.entity_id
_entity_poly.type
_entity_poly.pdbx_seq_one_letter_code
_entity_poly.pdbx_strand_id
1 'polypeptide(L)' 'MKAIALGIGAGLGTIGPGIGVGYIFGKVIESVTRQPEMKDEITSIQWLGFALTEAIVFYAFIFGLIAFFLG' A
#
# COMPACT_ATOMS: atom_id res chain seq x y z
N MET A 1 14.76 3.22 23.02
CA MET A 1 15.30 3.10 21.63
C MET A 1 14.39 2.25 20.72
N LYS A 2 13.90 1.08 21.16
CA LYS A 2 13.06 0.18 20.35
C LYS A 2 11.82 0.83 19.71
N ALA A 3 11.09 1.66 20.45
CA ALA A 3 9.90 2.36 19.94
C ALA A 3 10.24 3.35 18.81
N ILE A 4 11.37 4.05 18.91
CA ILE A 4 11.83 4.99 17.89
C ILE A 4 12.26 4.22 16.63
N ALA A 5 12.99 3.12 16.79
CA ALA A 5 13.37 2.25 15.68
C ALA A 5 12.15 1.66 14.95
N LEU A 6 11.13 1.23 15.71
CA LEU A 6 9.86 0.76 15.15
C LEU A 6 9.15 1.88 14.37
N GLY A 7 9.03 3.08 14.94
CA GLY A 7 8.38 4.21 14.29
C GLY A 7 9.08 4.63 12.99
N ILE A 8 10.41 4.66 12.98
CA ILE A 8 11.20 4.97 11.78
C ILE A 8 11.08 3.85 10.74
N GLY A 9 11.22 2.58 11.15
CA GLY A 9 11.14 1.43 10.24
C GLY A 9 9.76 1.30 9.59
N ALA A 10 8.69 1.43 10.39
CA ALA A 10 7.32 1.43 9.89
C ALA A 10 7.06 2.65 8.98
N GLY A 11 7.46 3.85 9.39
CA GLY A 11 7.31 5.07 8.60
C GLY A 11 7.99 4.97 7.24
N LEU A 12 9.26 4.56 7.20
CA LEU A 12 10.00 4.37 5.94
C LEU A 12 9.40 3.24 5.09
N GLY A 13 8.94 2.15 5.73
CA GLY A 13 8.29 1.03 5.05
C GLY A 13 6.99 1.40 4.33
N THR A 14 6.30 2.47 4.76
CA THR A 14 5.05 2.93 4.11
C THR A 14 5.27 3.81 2.88
N ILE A 15 6.48 4.31 2.62
CA ILE A 15 6.73 5.25 1.51
C ILE A 15 6.42 4.61 0.15
N GLY A 16 6.96 3.41 -0.10
CA GLY A 16 6.74 2.69 -1.36
C GLY A 16 5.26 2.40 -1.61
N PRO A 17 4.55 1.78 -0.65
CA PRO A 17 3.11 1.57 -0.74
C PRO A 17 2.30 2.85 -0.89
N GLY A 18 2.64 3.93 -0.17
CA GLY A 18 1.97 5.22 -0.30
C GLY A 18 2.04 5.78 -1.72
N ILE A 19 3.22 5.68 -2.37
CA ILE A 19 3.39 6.03 -3.77
C ILE A 19 2.57 5.09 -4.68
N GLY A 20 2.62 3.78 -4.41
CA GLY A 20 1.89 2.77 -5.16
C GLY A 20 0.38 2.99 -5.15
N VAL A 21 -0.20 3.27 -3.99
CA VAL A 21 -1.63 3.59 -3.82
C VAL A 21 -1.97 4.83 -4.63
N GLY A 22 -1.21 5.92 -4.49
CA GLY A 22 -1.44 7.14 -5.28
C GLY A 22 -1.41 6.88 -6.79
N TYR A 23 -0.45 6.08 -7.25
CA TYR A 23 -0.32 5.71 -8.66
C TYR A 23 -1.49 4.87 -9.17
N ILE A 24 -1.89 3.83 -8.43
CA ILE A 24 -3.01 2.94 -8.78
C ILE A 24 -4.29 3.75 -8.93
N PHE A 25 -4.64 4.55 -7.93
CA PHE A 25 -5.88 5.32 -7.95
C PHE A 25 -5.86 6.42 -9.01
N GLY A 26 -4.72 7.07 -9.24
CA GLY A 26 -4.56 8.02 -10.34
C GLY A 26 -4.83 7.37 -11.71
N LYS A 27 -4.28 6.17 -11.94
CA LYS A 27 -4.47 5.44 -13.20
C LYS A 27 -5.89 4.91 -13.39
N VAL A 28 -6.56 4.53 -12.31
CA VAL A 28 -7.98 4.17 -12.35
C VAL A 28 -8.82 5.34 -12.79
N ILE A 29 -8.64 6.52 -12.20
CA ILE A 29 -9.43 7.71 -12.55
C ILE A 29 -9.23 8.07 -14.03
N GLU A 30 -7.99 8.08 -14.50
CA GLU A 30 -7.68 8.29 -15.92
C GLU A 30 -8.36 7.26 -16.83
N SER A 31 -8.28 5.97 -16.46
CA SER A 31 -8.82 4.87 -17.26
C SER A 31 -10.35 4.88 -17.31
N VAL A 32 -11.02 5.05 -16.17
CA VAL A 32 -12.49 5.13 -16.07
C VAL A 32 -13.01 6.34 -16.83
N THR A 33 -12.30 7.47 -16.79
CA THR A 33 -12.70 8.67 -17.55
C THR A 33 -12.58 8.44 -19.06
N ARG A 34 -11.56 7.70 -19.51
CA ARG A 34 -11.36 7.37 -20.94
C ARG A 34 -12.33 6.30 -21.45
N GLN A 35 -12.67 5.32 -20.62
CA GLN A 35 -13.54 4.20 -20.96
C GLN A 35 -14.55 3.93 -19.83
N PRO A 36 -15.64 4.73 -19.73
CA PRO A 36 -16.63 4.59 -18.66
C PRO A 36 -17.35 3.24 -18.64
N GLU A 37 -17.50 2.61 -19.80
CA GLU A 37 -18.13 1.30 -19.97
C GLU A 37 -17.37 0.17 -19.26
N MET A 38 -16.05 0.32 -19.09
CA MET A 38 -15.16 -0.67 -18.46
C MET A 38 -14.97 -0.43 -16.95
N LYS A 39 -15.75 0.49 -16.36
CA LYS A 39 -15.55 0.93 -14.97
C LYS A 39 -15.48 -0.22 -13.97
N ASP A 40 -16.42 -1.17 -14.05
CA ASP A 40 -16.52 -2.24 -13.07
C ASP A 40 -15.32 -3.20 -13.15
N GLU A 41 -14.84 -3.49 -14.37
CA GLU A 41 -13.63 -4.31 -14.58
C GLU A 41 -12.38 -3.59 -14.08
N ILE A 42 -12.22 -2.30 -14.41
CA ILE A 42 -11.08 -1.48 -13.94
C ILE A 42 -11.07 -1.40 -12.42
N THR A 43 -12.21 -1.16 -11.77
CA THR A 43 -12.31 -1.10 -10.31
C THR A 43 -12.09 -2.47 -9.67
N SER A 44 -12.46 -3.57 -10.32
CA SER A 44 -12.12 -4.92 -9.82
C SER A 44 -10.60 -5.15 -9.78
N ILE A 45 -9.90 -4.81 -10.87
CA ILE A 45 -8.43 -4.94 -10.96
C ILE A 45 -7.73 -3.99 -9.97
N GLN A 46 -8.26 -2.78 -9.79
CA GLN A 46 -7.78 -1.82 -8.80
C GLN A 46 -7.73 -2.41 -7.40
N TRP A 47 -8.79 -3.08 -6.93
CA TRP A 47 -8.83 -3.64 -5.59
C TRP A 47 -7.77 -4.73 -5.38
N LEU A 48 -7.52 -5.55 -6.40
CA LEU A 48 -6.42 -6.51 -6.36
C LEU A 48 -5.06 -5.80 -6.25
N GLY A 49 -4.80 -4.79 -7.09
CA GLY A 49 -3.56 -4.03 -7.04
C GLY A 49 -3.36 -3.29 -5.71
N PHE A 50 -4.44 -2.71 -5.16
CA PHE A 50 -4.44 -2.06 -3.86
C PHE A 50 -4.11 -3.06 -2.74
N ALA A 51 -4.78 -4.21 -2.71
CA ALA A 51 -4.54 -5.24 -1.70
C ALA A 51 -3.09 -5.76 -1.71
N LEU A 52 -2.52 -5.96 -2.90
CA LEU A 52 -1.11 -6.36 -3.05
C LEU A 52 -0.14 -5.27 -2.57
N THR A 53 -0.49 -4.00 -2.79
CA THR A 53 0.33 -2.86 -2.33
C THR A 53 0.29 -2.75 -0.81
N GLU A 54 -0.90 -2.88 -0.20
CA GLU A 54 -1.07 -2.85 1.26
C GLU A 54 -0.44 -4.06 1.96
N ALA A 55 -0.36 -5.23 1.31
CA ALA A 55 0.33 -6.38 1.87
C ALA A 55 1.79 -6.06 2.24
N ILE A 56 2.46 -5.21 1.45
CA ILE A 56 3.84 -4.77 1.72
C ILE A 56 3.91 -3.93 2.99
N VAL A 57 2.93 -3.04 3.22
CA VAL A 57 2.83 -2.25 4.46
C VAL A 57 2.67 -3.16 5.66
N PHE A 58 1.76 -4.14 5.56
CA PHE A 58 1.52 -5.08 6.65
C PHE A 58 2.75 -5.93 6.97
N TYR A 59 3.52 -6.37 5.97
CA TYR A 59 4.78 -7.07 6.23
C TYR A 59 5.77 -6.17 6.98
N ALA A 60 5.99 -4.94 6.53
CA ALA A 60 6.88 -4.00 7.22
C ALA A 60 6.44 -3.74 8.67
N PHE A 61 5.13 -3.59 8.90
CA PHE A 61 4.57 -3.41 10.23
C PHE A 61 4.73 -4.65 11.12
N ILE A 62 4.41 -5.84 10.61
CA ILE A 62 4.53 -7.11 11.35
C ILE A 62 6.00 -7.35 11.75
N PHE A 63 6.95 -7.21 10.83
CA PHE A 63 8.37 -7.37 11.16
C PHE A 63 8.84 -6.33 12.17
N GLY A 64 8.32 -5.09 12.09
CA GLY A 64 8.55 -4.07 13.09
C GLY A 64 8.07 -4.50 14.49
N LEU A 65 6.83 -5.01 14.59
CA LEU A 65 6.28 -5.49 15.87
C LEU A 65 7.09 -6.68 16.43
N ILE A 66 7.46 -7.63 15.57
CA ILE A 66 8.31 -8.77 15.94
C ILE A 66 9.62 -8.26 16.54
N ALA A 67 10.31 -7.33 15.85
CA ALA A 67 11.56 -6.75 16.33
C ALA A 67 11.40 -5.96 17.64
N PHE A 68 10.25 -5.33 17.86
CA PHE A 68 9.97 -4.56 19.07
C PHE A 68 9.73 -5.42 20.31
N PHE A 69 9.01 -6.53 20.16
CA PHE A 69 8.62 -7.40 21.29
C PHE A 69 9.62 -8.54 21.56
N LEU A 70 10.28 -9.07 20.53
CA LEU A 70 11.15 -10.25 20.64
C LEU A 70 12.65 -9.95 20.56
N GLY A 71 13.05 -8.83 19.93
CA GLY A 71 14.41 -8.27 20.06
C GLY A 71 14.44 -7.33 21.25
#